data_AF-A0AAV7E714-F1
#
_entry.id   AF-A0AAV7E714-F1
#
_cell.length_a   1.000
_cell.length_b   1.000
_cell.length_c   1.000
_cell.angle_alpha   90.00
_cell.angle_beta   90.00
_cell.angle_gamma   90.00
#
_symmetry.space_group_name_H-M   'P 1'
#
loop_
_entity.id
_entity.type
_entity.pdbx_description
1 polymer ?
#
loop_
_entity_poly.entity_id
_entity_poly.type
_entity_poly.pdbx_seq_one_letter_code
_entity_poly.pdbx_strand_id
1 'polypeptide(L)'
;MEVSAFSYQNFVTRALGEAQRRTEFTPLPLQESYKCIKAMDGKTLLQALAFTAPKVRLQRSLTIDGGQSMQVLDFAAIPEPEFDLPIFCANFFTASDMNIVILDLNPLYDVISHRDYKEKYYTNLLSLGRKYAELLPWGDKLTSESLRFFSPIVIWSKFTSSQAKHDILYQAFMDYFKAWLDLMDEACAEQDATQVVRNCEAQHRYLTWRAEKDPGHRLLKKLIGETLAKDLLRNFLFNGVDTMRCKTFLDYFPEYKCSDGTINSKRSIIGKSFATRPWDANGEFIG
;
A
#
# COMPACT_ATOMS: atom_id res chain seq x y z
N MET A 1 28.51 6.06 20.77
CA MET A 1 28.11 5.60 19.43
C MET A 1 26.82 6.30 19.08
N GLU A 2 26.84 7.23 18.13
CA GLU A 2 25.61 7.78 17.58
C GLU A 2 24.84 6.62 16.93
N VAL A 3 23.70 6.27 17.52
CA VAL A 3 22.74 5.38 16.87
C VAL A 3 22.30 6.13 15.62
N SER A 4 22.62 5.63 14.43
CA SER A 4 22.10 6.22 13.19
C SER A 4 20.59 6.29 13.32
N ALA A 5 20.01 7.49 13.21
CA ALA A 5 18.57 7.66 13.33
C ALA A 5 17.86 6.72 12.33
N PHE A 6 16.90 5.93 12.82
CA PHE A 6 16.09 5.05 11.99
C PHE A 6 15.42 5.86 10.88
N SER A 7 15.56 5.41 9.63
CA SER A 7 14.98 6.08 8.45
C SER A 7 14.43 5.06 7.46
N TYR A 8 13.18 5.27 7.04
CA TYR A 8 12.56 4.48 5.98
C TYR A 8 13.18 4.71 4.60
N GLN A 9 13.99 5.77 4.42
CA GLN A 9 14.69 5.98 3.16
C GLN A 9 15.61 4.80 2.81
N ASN A 10 16.20 4.15 3.82
CA ASN A 10 17.02 2.95 3.63
C ASN A 10 16.22 1.77 3.05
N PHE A 11 14.93 1.65 3.40
CA PHE A 11 14.04 0.62 2.87
C PHE A 11 13.84 0.84 1.37
N VAL A 12 13.53 2.10 0.99
CA VAL A 12 13.32 2.51 -0.40
C VAL A 12 14.57 2.26 -1.23
N THR A 13 15.73 2.74 -0.80
CA THR A 13 17.00 2.56 -1.54
C THR A 13 17.32 1.08 -1.77
N ARG A 14 17.06 0.22 -0.77
CA ARG A 14 17.32 -1.22 -0.89
C ARG A 14 16.31 -1.92 -1.78
N ALA A 15 15.02 -1.61 -1.67
CA ALA A 15 14.00 -2.13 -2.57
C ALA A 15 14.28 -1.75 -4.02
N LEU A 16 14.56 -0.48 -4.31
CA LEU A 16 14.92 -0.03 -5.66
C LEU A 16 16.13 -0.79 -6.20
N GLY A 17 17.18 -0.97 -5.40
CA GLY A 17 18.36 -1.72 -5.80
C GLY A 17 18.10 -3.20 -6.09
N GLU A 18 17.18 -3.84 -5.36
CA GLU A 18 16.75 -5.22 -5.69
C GLU A 18 15.91 -5.27 -6.97
N ALA A 19 14.99 -4.32 -7.15
CA ALA A 19 14.10 -4.27 -8.31
C ALA A 19 14.88 -4.01 -9.62
N GLN A 20 15.86 -3.11 -9.57
CA GLN A 20 16.73 -2.76 -10.70
C GLN A 20 17.60 -3.92 -11.20
N ARG A 21 17.80 -4.97 -10.40
CA ARG A 21 18.51 -6.19 -10.84
C ARG A 21 17.65 -7.08 -11.74
N ARG A 22 16.33 -6.93 -11.69
CA ARG A 22 15.36 -7.79 -12.40
C ARG A 22 14.73 -7.12 -13.60
N THR A 23 14.52 -5.80 -13.52
CA THR A 23 13.95 -5.02 -14.63
C THR A 23 14.51 -3.61 -14.64
N GLU A 24 14.53 -2.99 -15.82
CA GLU A 24 14.89 -1.58 -15.97
C GLU A 24 13.72 -0.70 -15.52
N PHE A 25 14.00 0.21 -14.58
CA PHE A 25 13.05 1.19 -14.08
C PHE A 25 13.38 2.58 -14.65
N THR A 26 12.40 3.17 -15.32
CA THR A 26 12.50 4.52 -15.90
C THR A 26 11.81 5.52 -14.97
N PRO A 27 12.48 6.62 -14.56
CA PRO A 27 11.85 7.67 -13.77
C PRO A 27 10.65 8.28 -14.49
N LEU A 28 9.55 8.50 -13.77
CA LEU A 28 8.36 9.13 -14.33
C LEU A 28 8.44 10.66 -14.19
N PRO A 29 8.02 11.45 -15.20
CA PRO A 29 8.06 12.92 -15.14
C PRO A 29 7.32 13.52 -13.95
N LEU A 30 6.26 12.86 -13.48
CA LEU A 30 5.50 13.29 -12.30
C LEU A 30 6.35 13.41 -11.04
N GLN A 31 7.47 12.70 -10.95
CA GLN A 31 8.38 12.78 -9.81
C GLN A 31 8.96 14.20 -9.64
N GLU A 32 9.22 14.95 -10.71
CA GLU A 32 9.85 16.27 -10.62
C GLU A 32 9.02 17.28 -9.82
N SER A 33 7.70 17.13 -9.83
CA SER A 33 6.78 17.98 -9.07
C SER A 33 6.71 17.66 -7.57
N TYR A 34 7.13 16.45 -7.16
CA TYR A 34 6.96 15.97 -5.77
C TYR A 34 8.26 15.49 -5.12
N LYS A 35 9.38 15.52 -5.84
CA LYS A 35 10.66 14.92 -5.45
C LYS A 35 11.09 15.25 -4.02
N CYS A 36 10.91 16.50 -3.63
CA CYS A 36 11.27 17.01 -2.33
C CYS A 36 10.31 18.14 -1.93
N ILE A 37 9.55 17.94 -0.85
CA ILE A 37 8.61 18.93 -0.33
C ILE A 37 8.97 19.20 1.13
N LYS A 38 9.25 20.46 1.44
CA LYS A 38 9.44 20.91 2.82
C LYS A 38 8.08 21.19 3.43
N ALA A 39 7.80 20.60 4.59
CA ALA A 39 6.55 20.83 5.31
C ALA A 39 6.47 22.27 5.85
N MET A 40 5.25 22.70 6.17
CA MET A 40 4.93 24.03 6.71
C MET A 40 5.58 24.30 8.08
N ASP A 41 5.92 23.25 8.84
CA ASP A 41 6.65 23.36 10.11
C ASP A 41 8.13 23.72 9.94
N GLY A 42 8.64 23.72 8.70
CA GLY A 42 10.01 24.03 8.35
C GLY A 42 11.04 22.97 8.75
N LYS A 43 10.62 21.84 9.33
CA LYS A 43 11.49 20.79 9.92
C LYS A 43 11.26 19.42 9.30
N THR A 44 10.04 19.13 8.85
CA THR A 44 9.68 17.85 8.25
C THR A 44 9.94 17.87 6.74
N LEU A 45 10.55 16.81 6.22
CA LEU A 45 10.87 16.64 4.81
C LEU A 45 10.05 15.49 4.22
N LEU A 46 9.40 15.72 3.08
CA LEU A 46 8.77 14.67 2.29
C LEU A 46 9.64 14.42 1.06
N GLN A 47 9.98 13.16 0.77
CA GLN A 47 10.72 12.78 -0.43
C GLN A 47 9.92 11.76 -1.22
N ALA A 48 9.78 12.02 -2.52
CA ALA A 48 8.96 11.21 -3.40
C ALA A 48 9.78 10.71 -4.60
N LEU A 49 9.63 9.43 -4.92
CA LEU A 49 10.24 8.80 -6.11
C LEU A 49 9.15 8.05 -6.88
N ALA A 50 9.18 8.11 -8.21
CA ALA A 50 8.23 7.39 -9.05
C ALA A 50 8.89 6.87 -10.32
N PHE A 51 8.67 5.60 -10.61
CA PHE A 51 9.24 4.89 -11.73
C PHE A 51 8.18 4.04 -12.44
N THR A 52 8.45 3.70 -13.68
CA THR A 52 7.73 2.69 -14.46
C THR A 52 8.72 1.62 -14.96
N ALA A 53 8.22 0.43 -15.24
CA ALA A 53 8.94 -0.68 -15.85
C ALA A 53 7.99 -1.48 -16.76
N PRO A 54 8.46 -2.39 -17.63
CA PRO A 54 7.61 -3.08 -18.60
C PRO A 54 6.35 -3.78 -18.05
N LYS A 55 6.39 -4.30 -16.82
CA LYS A 55 5.23 -4.93 -16.15
C LYS A 55 4.60 -4.06 -15.06
N VAL A 56 5.12 -2.85 -14.85
CA VAL A 56 4.84 -2.00 -13.68
C VAL A 56 4.51 -0.59 -14.14
N ARG A 57 3.22 -0.24 -14.15
CA ARG A 57 2.81 1.11 -14.55
C ARG A 57 3.33 2.18 -13.59
N LEU A 58 3.37 1.85 -12.29
CA LEU A 58 3.80 2.80 -11.26
C LEU A 58 4.41 2.09 -10.05
N GLN A 59 5.71 2.24 -9.88
CA GLN A 59 6.40 1.99 -8.62
C GLN A 59 6.72 3.33 -7.98
N ARG A 60 6.15 3.60 -6.80
CA ARG A 60 6.29 4.89 -6.13
C ARG A 60 6.54 4.77 -4.64
N SER A 61 7.33 5.69 -4.12
CA SER A 61 7.60 5.85 -2.69
C SER A 61 7.39 7.28 -2.25
N LEU A 62 6.76 7.47 -1.09
CA LEU A 62 6.76 8.71 -0.32
C LEU A 62 7.34 8.41 1.07
N THR A 63 8.46 9.04 1.40
CA THR A 63 9.00 9.06 2.75
C THR A 63 8.70 10.41 3.40
N ILE A 64 8.39 10.40 4.70
CA ILE A 64 8.24 11.62 5.51
C ILE A 64 9.19 11.50 6.69
N ASP A 65 10.17 12.40 6.74
CA ASP A 65 11.19 12.47 7.78
C ASP A 65 10.96 13.73 8.63
N GLY A 66 10.40 13.51 9.83
CA GLY A 66 10.27 14.52 10.89
C GLY A 66 11.30 14.32 12.01
N GLY A 67 12.42 13.66 11.71
CA GLY A 67 13.42 13.22 12.68
C GLY A 67 12.84 12.23 13.69
N GLN A 68 13.15 12.44 14.98
CA GLN A 68 12.65 11.59 16.08
C GLN A 68 11.14 11.72 16.32
N SER A 69 10.50 12.77 15.79
CA SER A 69 9.07 13.00 16.04
C SER A 69 8.19 12.05 15.23
N MET A 70 8.61 11.76 13.99
CA MET A 70 7.81 10.99 13.05
C MET A 70 8.64 10.48 11.87
N GLN A 71 8.40 9.23 11.48
CA GLN A 71 8.86 8.63 10.23
C GLN A 71 7.67 7.98 9.51
N VAL A 72 7.54 8.19 8.20
CA VAL A 72 6.49 7.56 7.39
C VAL A 72 7.08 6.96 6.12
N LEU A 73 6.57 5.80 5.73
CA LEU A 73 6.77 5.19 4.41
C LEU A 73 5.42 4.89 3.79
N ASP A 74 5.18 5.37 2.57
CA ASP A 74 4.20 4.83 1.65
C ASP A 74 4.93 4.34 0.40
N PHE A 75 5.00 3.03 0.21
CA PHE A 75 5.64 2.40 -0.95
C PHE A 75 4.67 1.42 -1.61
N ALA A 76 4.60 1.44 -2.93
CA ALA A 76 3.79 0.50 -3.69
C ALA A 76 4.35 0.29 -5.08
N ALA A 77 4.04 -0.89 -5.61
CA ALA A 77 4.24 -1.23 -7.02
C ALA A 77 2.89 -1.67 -7.59
N ILE A 78 2.42 -0.94 -8.59
CA ILE A 78 1.14 -1.13 -9.26
C ILE A 78 1.45 -1.67 -10.66
N PRO A 79 0.98 -2.88 -11.00
CA PRO A 79 1.30 -3.51 -12.28
C PRO A 79 0.59 -2.83 -13.44
N GLU A 80 1.07 -3.06 -14.66
CA GLU A 80 0.27 -2.77 -15.87
C GLU A 80 -0.97 -3.68 -15.90
N PRO A 81 -2.12 -3.24 -16.45
CA PRO A 81 -3.36 -4.02 -16.45
C PRO A 81 -3.28 -5.37 -17.17
N GLU A 82 -2.33 -5.54 -18.09
CA GLU A 82 -2.03 -6.81 -18.74
C GLU A 82 -1.48 -7.85 -17.77
N PHE A 83 -0.98 -7.46 -16.60
CA PHE A 83 -0.48 -8.36 -15.56
C PHE A 83 -1.37 -8.23 -14.33
N ASP A 84 -2.14 -9.28 -14.02
CA ASP A 84 -3.07 -9.33 -12.89
C ASP A 84 -2.37 -9.52 -11.52
N LEU A 85 -1.11 -9.09 -11.43
CA LEU A 85 -0.30 -9.14 -10.21
C LEU A 85 -1.01 -8.46 -9.03
N PRO A 86 -0.79 -8.95 -7.79
CA PRO A 86 -1.13 -8.19 -6.60
C PRO A 86 -0.43 -6.83 -6.59
N ILE A 87 -1.04 -5.84 -5.93
CA ILE A 87 -0.41 -4.53 -5.69
C ILE A 87 0.47 -4.66 -4.45
N PHE A 88 1.79 -4.53 -4.60
CA PHE A 88 2.67 -4.45 -3.43
C PHE A 88 2.34 -3.18 -2.64
N CYS A 89 2.19 -3.29 -1.32
CA CYS A 89 1.81 -2.16 -0.47
C CYS A 89 2.57 -2.19 0.86
N ALA A 90 3.28 -1.12 1.16
CA ALA A 90 3.90 -0.87 2.46
C ALA A 90 3.53 0.52 2.95
N ASN A 91 2.72 0.59 4.01
CA ASN A 91 2.33 1.82 4.69
C ASN A 91 2.76 1.76 6.16
N PHE A 92 3.90 2.38 6.46
CA PHE A 92 4.48 2.40 7.79
C PHE A 92 4.41 3.81 8.37
N PHE A 93 3.93 3.90 9.61
CA PHE A 93 3.87 5.13 10.37
C PHE A 93 4.53 4.89 11.73
N THR A 94 5.54 5.69 12.06
CA THR A 94 6.23 5.66 13.35
C THR A 94 6.14 7.05 13.97
N ALA A 95 5.59 7.16 15.18
CA ALA A 95 5.60 8.41 15.95
C ALA A 95 5.47 8.10 17.45
N SER A 96 6.14 8.88 18.30
CA SER A 96 6.03 8.80 19.77
C SER A 96 6.10 7.36 20.31
N ASP A 97 7.13 6.61 19.90
CA ASP A 97 7.37 5.20 20.23
C ASP A 97 6.32 4.19 19.74
N MET A 98 5.32 4.61 18.96
CA MET A 98 4.32 3.71 18.38
C MET A 98 4.56 3.53 16.88
N ASN A 99 4.46 2.29 16.42
CA ASN A 99 4.48 1.93 15.00
C ASN A 99 3.09 1.43 14.61
N ILE A 100 2.60 1.87 13.45
CA ILE A 100 1.39 1.37 12.80
C ILE A 100 1.81 0.95 11.40
N VAL A 101 1.70 -0.34 11.11
CA VAL A 101 2.28 -0.97 9.93
C VAL A 101 1.20 -1.72 9.18
N ILE A 102 1.12 -1.47 7.88
CA ILE A 102 0.47 -2.33 6.90
C ILE A 102 1.53 -2.73 5.88
N LEU A 103 1.82 -4.03 5.76
CA LEU A 103 2.64 -4.61 4.68
C LEU A 103 1.85 -5.73 4.03
N ASP A 104 1.68 -5.68 2.71
CA ASP A 104 0.90 -6.68 2.00
C ASP A 104 1.26 -6.75 0.52
N LEU A 105 0.85 -7.86 -0.10
CA LEU A 105 0.61 -7.96 -1.53
C LEU A 105 -0.90 -7.90 -1.71
N ASN A 106 -1.46 -6.68 -1.78
CA ASN A 106 -2.92 -6.49 -1.84
C ASN A 106 -3.47 -7.16 -3.11
N PRO A 107 -4.46 -8.05 -3.00
CA PRO A 107 -4.96 -8.77 -4.15
C PRO A 107 -5.72 -7.84 -5.08
N LEU A 108 -5.58 -8.06 -6.39
CA LEU A 108 -6.35 -7.34 -7.38
C LEU A 108 -7.84 -7.70 -7.29
N TYR A 109 -8.15 -8.97 -7.01
CA TYR A 109 -9.48 -9.50 -6.84
C TYR A 109 -9.73 -9.94 -5.39
N ASP A 110 -10.97 -9.80 -4.91
CA ASP A 110 -11.30 -10.23 -3.55
C ASP A 110 -11.08 -11.73 -3.37
N VAL A 111 -10.08 -12.08 -2.55
CA VAL A 111 -9.63 -13.47 -2.30
C VAL A 111 -10.61 -14.30 -1.48
N ILE A 112 -11.62 -13.68 -0.87
CA ILE A 112 -12.69 -14.42 -0.17
C ILE A 112 -13.64 -15.04 -1.19
N SER A 113 -13.96 -14.30 -2.26
CA SER A 113 -14.88 -14.71 -3.32
C SER A 113 -14.19 -15.34 -4.53
N HIS A 114 -12.95 -14.94 -4.85
CA HIS A 114 -12.19 -15.39 -6.02
C HIS A 114 -11.10 -16.37 -5.59
N ARG A 115 -11.49 -17.63 -5.37
CA ARG A 115 -10.57 -18.69 -4.91
C ARG A 115 -9.45 -18.97 -5.91
N ASP A 116 -9.73 -18.98 -7.21
CA ASP A 116 -8.71 -19.23 -8.24
C ASP A 116 -7.59 -18.18 -8.19
N TYR A 117 -7.93 -16.91 -7.98
CA TYR A 117 -6.95 -15.84 -7.81
C TYR A 117 -6.15 -15.98 -6.50
N LYS A 118 -6.85 -16.34 -5.41
CA LYS A 118 -6.22 -16.64 -4.12
C LYS A 118 -5.18 -17.77 -4.27
N GLU A 119 -5.57 -18.86 -4.91
CA GLU A 119 -4.74 -20.05 -5.10
C GLU A 119 -3.53 -19.74 -5.98
N LYS A 120 -3.74 -19.00 -7.08
CA LYS A 120 -2.70 -18.55 -8.01
C LYS A 120 -1.57 -17.79 -7.31
N TYR A 121 -1.90 -16.86 -6.42
CA TYR A 121 -0.90 -15.92 -5.87
C TYR A 121 -0.47 -16.18 -4.43
N TYR A 122 -1.30 -16.78 -3.59
CA TYR A 122 -1.05 -16.77 -2.15
C TYR A 122 -0.72 -18.14 -1.55
N THR A 123 -1.04 -19.25 -2.22
CA THR A 123 -0.78 -20.61 -1.70
C THR A 123 0.68 -20.79 -1.27
N ASN A 124 1.62 -20.38 -2.13
CA ASN A 124 3.05 -20.51 -1.86
C ASN A 124 3.60 -19.42 -0.92
N LEU A 125 2.81 -18.41 -0.59
CA LEU A 125 3.20 -17.31 0.30
C LEU A 125 2.67 -17.47 1.74
N LEU A 126 1.83 -18.46 2.02
CA LEU A 126 1.27 -18.66 3.36
C LEU A 126 2.35 -18.92 4.43
N SER A 127 3.45 -19.58 4.08
CA SER A 127 4.60 -19.76 4.99
C SER A 127 5.27 -18.42 5.36
N LEU A 128 5.42 -17.53 4.38
CA LEU A 128 5.95 -16.18 4.57
C LEU A 128 5.02 -15.35 5.48
N GLY A 129 3.71 -15.39 5.21
CA GLY A 129 2.70 -14.73 6.04
C GLY A 129 2.73 -15.21 7.49
N ARG A 130 2.81 -16.54 7.71
CA ARG A 130 2.90 -17.14 9.06
C ARG A 130 4.16 -16.72 9.81
N LYS A 131 5.33 -16.80 9.16
CA LYS A 131 6.62 -16.37 9.75
C LYS A 131 6.52 -14.97 10.36
N TYR A 132 5.93 -14.02 9.64
CA TYR A 132 5.86 -12.64 10.11
C TYR A 132 4.66 -12.33 11.00
N ALA A 133 3.56 -13.08 10.90
CA ALA A 133 2.44 -12.98 11.83
C ALA A 133 2.85 -13.37 13.28
N GLU A 134 3.81 -14.29 13.44
CA GLU A 134 4.38 -14.65 14.73
C GLU A 134 5.30 -13.55 15.31
N LEU A 135 6.00 -12.82 14.44
CA LEU A 135 6.98 -11.80 14.83
C LEU A 135 6.38 -10.39 15.00
N LEU A 136 5.34 -10.08 14.23
CA LEU A 136 4.64 -8.79 14.20
C LEU A 136 3.16 -9.04 14.55
N PRO A 137 2.77 -8.82 15.82
CA PRO A 137 1.45 -9.20 16.30
C PRO A 137 0.35 -8.40 15.60
N TRP A 138 -0.85 -8.99 15.54
CA TRP A 138 -2.03 -8.32 14.98
C TRP A 138 -2.31 -7.00 15.70
N GLY A 139 -2.49 -5.93 14.92
CA GLY A 139 -2.43 -4.57 15.46
C GLY A 139 -3.59 -4.22 16.41
N ASP A 140 -4.83 -4.43 15.97
CA ASP A 140 -6.09 -4.16 16.67
C ASP A 140 -7.26 -4.39 15.68
N LYS A 141 -8.48 -4.02 16.06
CA LYS A 141 -9.59 -3.81 15.12
C LYS A 141 -9.21 -2.85 13.99
N LEU A 142 -9.57 -3.20 12.76
CA LEU A 142 -9.40 -2.37 11.56
C LEU A 142 -10.75 -1.98 10.94
N THR A 143 -10.73 -0.99 10.05
CA THR A 143 -11.88 -0.64 9.21
C THR A 143 -12.34 -1.86 8.43
N SER A 144 -13.58 -2.32 8.63
CA SER A 144 -14.03 -3.61 8.08
C SER A 144 -13.97 -3.66 6.55
N GLU A 145 -14.27 -2.56 5.88
CA GLU A 145 -14.22 -2.44 4.42
C GLU A 145 -12.79 -2.57 3.86
N SER A 146 -11.74 -2.31 4.66
CA SER A 146 -10.34 -2.46 4.25
C SER A 146 -9.96 -3.92 3.99
N LEU A 147 -10.64 -4.89 4.62
CA LEU A 147 -10.36 -6.32 4.38
C LEU A 147 -10.63 -6.76 2.94
N ARG A 148 -11.51 -6.05 2.22
CA ARG A 148 -11.79 -6.32 0.79
C ARG A 148 -10.55 -6.15 -0.09
N PHE A 149 -9.48 -5.54 0.43
CA PHE A 149 -8.24 -5.24 -0.26
C PHE A 149 -7.02 -5.88 0.40
N PHE A 150 -7.21 -6.71 1.43
CA PHE A 150 -6.11 -7.37 2.13
C PHE A 150 -6.02 -8.84 1.76
N SER A 151 -4.79 -9.33 1.64
CA SER A 151 -4.51 -10.73 1.38
C SER A 151 -4.48 -11.57 2.66
N PRO A 152 -4.48 -12.92 2.54
CA PRO A 152 -4.29 -13.80 3.69
C PRO A 152 -2.91 -13.68 4.36
N ILE A 153 -1.94 -13.02 3.71
CA ILE A 153 -0.58 -12.81 4.25
C ILE A 153 -0.36 -11.38 4.76
N VAL A 154 -1.40 -10.53 4.81
CA VAL A 154 -1.24 -9.14 5.27
C VAL A 154 -0.61 -9.07 6.67
N ILE A 155 0.31 -8.14 6.85
CA ILE A 155 0.80 -7.72 8.15
C ILE A 155 0.11 -6.41 8.48
N TRP A 156 -0.92 -6.48 9.33
CA TRP A 156 -1.47 -5.35 10.04
C TRP A 156 -1.00 -5.41 11.47
N SER A 157 -0.09 -4.51 11.86
CA SER A 157 0.57 -4.56 13.17
C SER A 157 0.68 -3.20 13.82
N LYS A 158 0.61 -3.21 15.16
CA LYS A 158 0.94 -2.09 16.02
C LYS A 158 1.94 -2.58 17.06
N PHE A 159 3.03 -1.84 17.25
CA PHE A 159 4.05 -2.24 18.23
C PHE A 159 4.87 -1.03 18.71
N THR A 160 5.43 -1.16 19.91
CA THR A 160 6.35 -0.18 20.47
C THR A 160 7.70 -0.22 19.76
N SER A 161 8.28 0.95 19.50
CA SER A 161 9.58 1.09 18.83
C SER A 161 10.69 0.43 19.63
N SER A 162 11.47 -0.40 18.94
CA SER A 162 12.72 -0.98 19.43
C SER A 162 13.56 -1.40 18.22
N GLN A 163 14.89 -1.41 18.34
CA GLN A 163 15.77 -1.80 17.24
C GLN A 163 15.39 -3.17 16.68
N ALA A 164 15.15 -4.15 17.55
CA ALA A 164 14.74 -5.50 17.14
C ALA A 164 13.43 -5.51 16.32
N LYS A 165 12.42 -4.71 16.68
CA LYS A 165 11.18 -4.61 15.89
C LYS A 165 11.39 -3.90 14.56
N HIS A 166 12.24 -2.88 14.51
CA HIS A 166 12.60 -2.22 13.25
C HIS A 166 13.38 -3.15 12.31
N ASP A 167 14.28 -3.98 12.84
CA ASP A 167 15.01 -4.98 12.06
C ASP A 167 14.07 -6.06 11.51
N ILE A 168 13.12 -6.55 12.33
CA ILE A 168 12.08 -7.49 11.89
C ILE A 168 11.21 -6.85 10.78
N LEU A 169 10.79 -5.60 10.95
CA LEU A 169 10.01 -4.89 9.94
C LEU A 169 10.78 -4.73 8.63
N TYR A 170 12.08 -4.42 8.70
CA TYR A 170 12.95 -4.34 7.54
C TYR A 170 13.04 -5.69 6.81
N GLN A 171 13.27 -6.77 7.55
CA GLN A 171 13.30 -8.11 6.98
C GLN A 171 11.96 -8.48 6.34
N ALA A 172 10.83 -8.20 7.00
CA ALA A 172 9.49 -8.43 6.47
C ALA A 172 9.28 -7.68 5.15
N PHE A 173 9.60 -6.38 5.13
CA PHE A 173 9.50 -5.55 3.94
C PHE A 173 10.31 -6.12 2.78
N MET A 174 11.57 -6.49 3.01
CA MET A 174 12.43 -7.04 1.96
C MET A 174 11.97 -8.42 1.48
N ASP A 175 11.56 -9.32 2.39
CA ASP A 175 11.08 -10.66 2.01
C ASP A 175 9.77 -10.58 1.21
N TYR A 176 8.82 -9.72 1.62
CA TYR A 176 7.57 -9.51 0.87
C TYR A 176 7.83 -8.86 -0.49
N PHE A 177 8.74 -7.89 -0.55
CA PHE A 177 9.04 -7.23 -1.82
C PHE A 177 9.75 -8.18 -2.79
N LYS A 178 10.65 -9.03 -2.31
CA LYS A 178 11.27 -10.08 -3.13
C LYS A 178 10.24 -11.10 -3.61
N ALA A 179 9.33 -11.54 -2.75
CA ALA A 179 8.24 -12.43 -3.16
C ALA A 179 7.35 -11.79 -4.25
N TRP A 180 7.06 -10.49 -4.15
CA TRP A 180 6.35 -9.77 -5.20
C TRP A 180 7.15 -9.69 -6.51
N LEU A 181 8.46 -9.48 -6.43
CA LEU A 181 9.33 -9.50 -7.60
C LEU A 181 9.40 -10.90 -8.25
N ASP A 182 9.40 -11.97 -7.46
CA ASP A 182 9.34 -13.35 -7.97
C ASP A 182 8.03 -13.58 -8.75
N LEU A 183 6.89 -13.14 -8.19
CA LEU A 183 5.60 -13.17 -8.91
C LEU A 183 5.64 -12.34 -10.20
N MET A 184 6.29 -11.16 -10.16
CA MET A 184 6.43 -10.29 -11.33
C MET A 184 7.24 -10.98 -12.44
N ASP A 185 8.30 -11.70 -12.10
CA ASP A 185 9.12 -12.42 -13.08
C ASP A 185 8.29 -13.51 -13.78
N GLU A 186 7.49 -14.26 -13.01
CA GLU A 186 6.62 -15.33 -13.50
C GLU A 186 5.38 -14.84 -14.26
N ALA A 187 4.97 -13.57 -14.07
CA ALA A 187 3.74 -13.06 -14.67
C ALA A 187 3.81 -12.98 -16.20
N CYS A 188 2.82 -13.60 -16.86
CA CYS A 188 2.59 -13.46 -18.30
C CYS A 188 1.53 -12.39 -18.58
N ALA A 189 1.67 -11.70 -19.71
CA ALA A 189 0.68 -10.72 -20.15
C ALA A 189 -0.61 -11.42 -20.58
N GLU A 190 -1.73 -10.95 -20.06
CA GLU A 190 -3.08 -11.33 -20.47
C GLU A 190 -3.33 -10.92 -21.92
N GLN A 191 -3.87 -11.84 -22.71
CA GLN A 191 -4.13 -11.65 -24.14
C GLN A 191 -5.62 -11.36 -24.40
N ASP A 192 -6.52 -11.76 -23.49
CA ASP A 192 -7.93 -11.40 -23.57
C ASP A 192 -8.14 -9.94 -23.15
N ALA A 193 -8.44 -9.08 -24.13
CA ALA A 193 -8.76 -7.68 -23.92
C ALA A 193 -9.89 -7.46 -22.89
N THR A 194 -10.86 -8.37 -22.80
CA THR A 194 -11.93 -8.30 -21.80
C THR A 194 -11.38 -8.46 -20.39
N GLN A 195 -10.45 -9.39 -20.21
CA GLN A 195 -9.80 -9.62 -18.92
C GLN A 195 -8.85 -8.48 -18.56
N VAL A 196 -8.09 -7.91 -19.51
CA VAL A 196 -7.30 -6.68 -19.29
C VAL A 196 -8.18 -5.52 -18.82
N VAL A 197 -9.37 -5.34 -19.44
CA VAL A 197 -10.33 -4.31 -19.02
C VAL A 197 -10.80 -4.54 -17.58
N ARG A 198 -11.04 -5.79 -17.18
CA ARG A 198 -11.41 -6.17 -15.80
C ARG A 198 -10.28 -5.95 -14.81
N ASN A 199 -9.04 -6.29 -15.17
CA ASN A 199 -7.86 -6.05 -14.34
C ASN A 199 -7.71 -4.55 -14.06
N CYS A 200 -7.79 -3.73 -15.11
CA CYS A 200 -7.73 -2.28 -14.99
C CYS A 200 -8.86 -1.70 -14.14
N GLU A 201 -10.09 -2.22 -14.28
CA GLU A 201 -11.24 -1.82 -13.46
C GLU A 201 -11.03 -2.16 -11.97
N ALA A 202 -10.47 -3.33 -11.67
CA ALA A 202 -10.15 -3.75 -10.31
C ALA A 202 -9.05 -2.88 -9.69
N GLN A 203 -7.99 -2.54 -10.45
CA GLN A 203 -6.97 -1.59 -10.02
C GLN A 203 -7.58 -0.22 -9.75
N HIS A 204 -8.41 0.28 -10.67
CA HIS A 204 -9.06 1.57 -10.53
C HIS A 204 -9.93 1.62 -9.26
N ARG A 205 -10.75 0.59 -9.02
CA ARG A 205 -11.54 0.46 -7.77
C ARG A 205 -10.67 0.54 -6.51
N TYR A 206 -9.52 -0.12 -6.50
CA TYR A 206 -8.55 -0.04 -5.39
C TYR A 206 -8.01 1.39 -5.21
N LEU A 207 -7.59 2.04 -6.30
CA LEU A 207 -7.07 3.42 -6.26
C LEU A 207 -8.14 4.40 -5.78
N THR A 208 -9.38 4.27 -6.28
CA THR A 208 -10.52 5.09 -5.86
C THR A 208 -10.81 4.93 -4.36
N TRP A 209 -10.77 3.70 -3.85
CA TRP A 209 -10.94 3.45 -2.42
C TRP A 209 -9.87 4.14 -1.57
N ARG A 210 -8.60 3.92 -1.92
CA ARG A 210 -7.46 4.49 -1.19
C ARG A 210 -7.46 6.01 -1.25
N ALA A 211 -7.66 6.59 -2.44
CA ALA A 211 -7.69 8.04 -2.63
C ALA A 211 -8.82 8.75 -1.84
N GLU A 212 -9.88 8.04 -1.48
CA GLU A 212 -10.96 8.62 -0.68
C GLU A 212 -10.79 8.34 0.82
N LYS A 213 -10.40 7.11 1.21
CA LYS A 213 -10.53 6.61 2.59
C LYS A 213 -9.21 6.34 3.32
N ASP A 214 -8.07 6.51 2.67
CA ASP A 214 -6.77 6.23 3.29
C ASP A 214 -6.53 7.11 4.54
N PRO A 215 -5.99 6.52 5.63
CA PRO A 215 -5.80 7.23 6.89
C PRO A 215 -4.79 8.36 6.86
N GLY A 216 -3.81 8.31 5.95
CA GLY A 216 -2.70 9.26 5.86
C GLY A 216 -3.11 10.66 5.42
N HIS A 217 -4.29 10.84 4.82
CA HIS A 217 -4.74 12.11 4.24
C HIS A 217 -4.70 13.27 5.24
N ARG A 218 -5.12 13.03 6.50
CA ARG A 218 -5.14 14.07 7.53
C ARG A 218 -3.74 14.56 7.88
N LEU A 219 -2.76 13.64 7.90
CA LEU A 219 -1.37 13.98 8.17
C LEU A 219 -0.80 14.85 7.04
N LEU A 220 -1.01 14.45 5.78
CA LEU A 220 -0.55 15.23 4.62
C LEU A 220 -1.12 16.64 4.64
N LYS A 221 -2.43 16.80 4.85
CA LYS A 221 -3.08 18.11 4.95
C LYS A 221 -2.46 19.00 6.03
N LYS A 222 -2.10 18.42 7.18
CA LYS A 222 -1.43 19.14 8.27
C LYS A 222 -0.01 19.57 7.91
N LEU A 223 0.72 18.77 7.13
CA LEU A 223 2.12 19.02 6.80
C LEU A 223 2.30 19.98 5.63
N ILE A 224 1.48 19.85 4.58
CA ILE A 224 1.69 20.54 3.29
C ILE A 224 0.47 21.33 2.81
N GLY A 225 -0.59 21.41 3.62
CA GLY A 225 -1.82 22.15 3.29
C GLY A 225 -2.80 21.35 2.44
N GLU A 226 -4.05 21.78 2.39
CA GLU A 226 -5.16 21.06 1.73
C GLU A 226 -4.93 20.87 0.23
N THR A 227 -4.58 21.94 -0.49
CA THR A 227 -4.43 21.92 -1.95
C THR A 227 -3.31 20.98 -2.40
N LEU A 228 -2.11 21.12 -1.84
CA LEU A 228 -0.97 20.29 -2.21
C LEU A 228 -1.13 18.84 -1.73
N ALA A 229 -1.74 18.61 -0.56
CA ALA A 229 -2.06 17.26 -0.10
C ALA A 229 -3.04 16.55 -1.04
N LYS A 230 -4.08 17.24 -1.52
CA LYS A 230 -5.04 16.68 -2.48
C LYS A 230 -4.36 16.37 -3.82
N ASP A 231 -3.51 17.26 -4.29
CA ASP A 231 -2.77 17.09 -5.53
C ASP A 231 -1.79 15.90 -5.46
N LEU A 232 -0.91 15.86 -4.44
CA LEU A 232 0.00 14.74 -4.18
C LEU A 232 -0.75 13.39 -4.08
N LEU A 233 -1.89 13.39 -3.40
CA LEU A 233 -2.69 12.18 -3.19
C LEU A 233 -3.22 11.63 -4.53
N ARG A 234 -3.85 12.48 -5.35
CA ARG A 234 -4.52 12.02 -6.57
C ARG A 234 -3.57 11.84 -7.75
N ASN A 235 -2.60 12.75 -7.88
CA ASN A 235 -1.69 12.80 -9.03
C ASN A 235 -0.40 12.00 -8.82
N PHE A 236 -0.03 11.70 -7.57
CA PHE A 236 1.16 10.90 -7.24
C PHE A 236 0.83 9.57 -6.54
N LEU A 237 0.30 9.60 -5.31
CA LEU A 237 0.13 8.37 -4.49
C LEU A 237 -0.84 7.36 -5.12
N PHE A 238 -1.95 7.88 -5.67
CA PHE A 238 -2.99 7.13 -6.34
C PHE A 238 -3.20 7.60 -7.78
N ASN A 239 -2.10 8.05 -8.42
CA ASN A 239 -2.07 8.40 -9.84
C ASN A 239 -2.83 7.35 -10.65
N GLY A 240 -3.71 7.76 -11.56
CA GLY A 240 -4.60 6.84 -12.30
C GLY A 240 -6.05 6.85 -11.84
N VAL A 241 -6.34 7.32 -10.62
CA VAL A 241 -7.72 7.46 -10.11
C VAL A 241 -8.60 8.40 -10.93
N ASP A 242 -8.01 9.36 -11.64
CA ASP A 242 -8.71 10.33 -12.49
C ASP A 242 -8.63 10.02 -13.98
N THR A 243 -7.76 9.08 -14.39
CA THR A 243 -7.38 8.91 -15.80
C THR A 243 -7.57 7.48 -16.32
N MET A 244 -7.58 6.46 -15.47
CA MET A 244 -7.68 5.06 -15.92
C MET A 244 -9.12 4.69 -16.30
N ARG A 245 -10.12 5.20 -15.57
CA ARG A 245 -11.55 4.91 -15.77
C ARG A 245 -12.40 6.11 -15.32
N CYS A 246 -13.70 6.05 -15.59
CA CYS A 246 -14.64 7.14 -15.32
C CYS A 246 -15.55 6.92 -14.10
N LYS A 247 -15.57 5.71 -13.51
CA LYS A 247 -16.43 5.43 -12.35
C LYS A 247 -15.98 6.22 -11.12
N THR A 248 -16.94 6.78 -10.40
CA THR A 248 -16.71 7.53 -9.17
C THR A 248 -16.60 6.60 -7.96
N PHE A 249 -16.24 7.16 -6.80
CA PHE A 249 -16.24 6.42 -5.54
C PHE A 249 -17.63 5.82 -5.21
N LEU A 250 -18.71 6.55 -5.46
CA LEU A 250 -20.07 6.07 -5.17
C LEU A 250 -20.57 5.02 -6.17
N ASP A 251 -19.97 4.93 -7.37
CA ASP A 251 -20.27 3.85 -8.31
C ASP A 251 -19.69 2.51 -7.82
N TYR A 252 -18.55 2.53 -7.13
CA TYR A 252 -17.94 1.33 -6.55
C TYR A 252 -18.42 1.01 -5.14
N PHE A 253 -18.73 2.03 -4.34
CA PHE A 253 -19.07 1.92 -2.92
C PHE A 253 -20.36 2.69 -2.61
N PRO A 254 -21.50 2.27 -3.20
CA PRO A 254 -22.78 2.97 -3.03
C PRO A 254 -23.25 3.03 -1.57
N GLU A 255 -22.77 2.13 -0.70
CA GLU A 255 -23.06 2.13 0.74
C GLU A 255 -22.58 3.41 1.46
N TYR A 256 -21.70 4.21 0.84
CA TYR A 256 -21.24 5.49 1.35
C TYR A 256 -22.09 6.68 0.89
N LYS A 257 -23.15 6.48 0.09
CA LYS A 257 -23.97 7.58 -0.40
C LYS A 257 -24.83 8.16 0.72
N CYS A 258 -24.66 9.46 1.00
CA CYS A 258 -25.55 10.22 1.87
C CYS A 258 -26.88 10.54 1.17
N SER A 259 -27.90 10.93 1.94
CA SER A 259 -29.21 11.31 1.41
C SER A 259 -29.17 12.51 0.44
N ASP A 260 -28.19 13.39 0.60
CA ASP A 260 -27.93 14.55 -0.27
C ASP A 260 -27.09 14.20 -1.53
N GLY A 261 -26.75 12.93 -1.71
CA GLY A 261 -25.92 12.45 -2.82
C GLY A 261 -24.40 12.60 -2.62
N THR A 262 -23.95 13.15 -1.49
CA THR A 262 -22.52 13.28 -1.18
C THR A 262 -21.90 11.98 -0.64
N ILE A 263 -20.57 11.93 -0.57
CA ILE A 263 -19.84 10.82 0.04
C ILE A 263 -19.85 10.99 1.57
N ASN A 264 -20.27 9.95 2.28
CA ASN A 264 -20.24 9.92 3.74
C ASN A 264 -18.81 10.12 4.26
N SER A 265 -18.63 11.10 5.15
CA SER A 265 -17.33 11.50 5.70
C SER A 265 -16.74 10.46 6.66
N LYS A 266 -17.54 9.50 7.13
CA LYS A 266 -17.02 8.37 7.92
C LYS A 266 -16.03 7.57 7.07
N ARG A 267 -14.97 7.09 7.74
CA ARG A 267 -14.03 6.15 7.11
C ARG A 267 -14.69 4.80 6.84
N SER A 268 -15.56 4.38 7.75
CA SER A 268 -16.21 3.08 7.76
C SER A 268 -17.69 3.27 8.02
N ILE A 269 -18.53 2.63 7.21
CA ILE A 269 -19.97 2.55 7.41
C ILE A 269 -20.30 1.38 8.34
N ILE A 270 -19.55 0.27 8.23
CA ILE A 270 -19.70 -0.92 9.06
C ILE A 270 -19.14 -0.69 10.47
N GLY A 271 -18.04 0.07 10.57
CA GLY A 271 -17.25 0.25 11.78
C GLY A 271 -15.99 -0.61 11.79
N LYS A 272 -15.25 -0.53 12.90
CA LYS A 272 -14.04 -1.33 13.08
C LYS A 272 -14.37 -2.71 13.67
N SER A 273 -13.85 -3.76 13.05
CA SER A 273 -14.01 -5.16 13.48
C SER A 273 -12.66 -5.89 13.46
N PHE A 274 -12.66 -7.21 13.66
CA PHE A 274 -11.50 -8.11 13.57
C PHE A 274 -10.40 -7.77 14.59
N ALA A 275 -10.75 -7.90 15.88
CA ALA A 275 -9.80 -7.72 16.98
C ALA A 275 -8.66 -8.76 16.95
N THR A 276 -8.88 -9.90 16.30
CA THR A 276 -7.90 -10.93 15.98
C THR A 276 -7.72 -11.04 14.47
N ARG A 277 -6.61 -11.66 14.04
CA ARG A 277 -6.35 -11.95 12.62
C ARG A 277 -7.53 -12.75 12.04
N PRO A 278 -8.16 -12.30 10.94
CA PRO A 278 -9.35 -12.96 10.39
C PRO A 278 -9.02 -14.04 9.35
N TRP A 279 -7.77 -14.50 9.29
CA TRP A 279 -7.34 -15.64 8.49
C TRP A 279 -6.69 -16.69 9.38
N ASP A 280 -7.01 -17.96 9.11
CA ASP A 280 -6.36 -19.10 9.77
C ASP A 280 -4.96 -19.39 9.20
N ALA A 281 -4.33 -20.47 9.68
CA ALA A 281 -2.99 -20.87 9.26
C ALA A 281 -2.92 -21.33 7.78
N ASN A 282 -4.05 -21.68 7.17
CA ASN A 282 -4.17 -22.06 5.77
C ASN A 282 -4.59 -20.86 4.90
N GLY A 283 -4.69 -19.67 5.48
CA GLY A 283 -5.15 -18.47 4.80
C GLY A 283 -6.64 -18.47 4.50
N GLU A 284 -7.44 -19.35 5.14
CA GLU A 284 -8.90 -19.33 5.04
C GLU A 284 -9.48 -18.22 5.91
N PHE A 285 -10.47 -17.52 5.37
CA PHE A 285 -11.13 -16.43 6.08
C PHE A 285 -12.06 -16.99 7.15
N ILE A 286 -11.88 -16.54 8.40
CA ILE A 286 -12.63 -17.00 9.59
C ILE A 286 -13.30 -15.84 10.36
N GLY A 287 -13.30 -14.64 9.77
CA GLY A 287 -13.79 -13.41 10.38
C GLY A 287 -15.28 -13.14 10.19
#